data_AF-A0AAN8JH63-F1
#
_entry.id   AF-A0AAN8JH63-F1
#
_cell.length_a   1.000
_cell.length_b   1.000
_cell.length_c   1.000
_cell.angle_alpha   90.00
_cell.angle_beta   90.00
_cell.angle_gamma   90.00
#
_symmetry.space_group_name_H-M   'P 1'
#
loop_
_entity.id
_entity.type
_entity.pdbx_description
1 polymer ?
#
loop_
_entity_poly.entity_id
_entity_poly.type
_entity_poly.pdbx_seq_one_letter_code
_entity_poly.pdbx_strand_id
1 'polypeptide(L)'
;MSIKESKRSSVQSNELTIVAFGLQYDREEIIEEKVKRLIVALGEQVSENVKITHVSRLNTKKGKPGIVKFSLENVDQKILVLRNEMKLRKSDYSDVYLTRAKSFIEIQMEQNSREIIRRLPNKTDLRVNSNVRIFQKKINAAEGSVAE
;
A
#
# COMPACT_ATOMS: atom_id res chain seq x y z
N MET A 1 27.92 -15.79 -26.82
CA MET A 1 27.88 -15.85 -25.34
C MET A 1 26.47 -15.50 -24.89
N SER A 2 25.63 -16.52 -24.66
CA SER A 2 24.29 -16.30 -24.11
C SER A 2 24.41 -15.91 -22.65
N ILE A 3 24.01 -14.68 -22.34
CA ILE A 3 23.75 -14.26 -20.96
C ILE A 3 22.61 -15.16 -20.47
N LYS A 4 22.93 -16.17 -19.66
CA LYS A 4 21.95 -16.89 -18.86
C LYS A 4 21.35 -15.84 -17.93
N GLU A 5 20.20 -15.31 -18.30
CA GLU A 5 19.32 -14.63 -17.36
C GLU A 5 19.05 -15.62 -16.24
N SER A 6 19.74 -15.41 -15.12
CA SER A 6 19.42 -16.02 -13.86
C SER A 6 17.93 -15.80 -13.66
N LYS A 7 17.14 -16.89 -13.66
CA LYS A 7 15.75 -16.91 -13.22
C LYS A 7 15.74 -16.38 -11.78
N ARG A 8 15.71 -15.06 -11.62
CA ARG A 8 15.12 -14.42 -10.45
C ARG A 8 13.71 -14.99 -10.43
N SER A 9 13.46 -15.91 -9.51
CA SER A 9 12.13 -16.44 -9.20
C SER A 9 11.13 -15.32 -9.45
N SER A 10 10.27 -15.49 -10.45
CA SER A 10 9.32 -14.49 -10.95
C SER A 10 8.79 -13.68 -9.77
N VAL A 11 9.40 -12.51 -9.55
CA VAL A 11 8.94 -11.58 -8.53
C VAL A 11 7.55 -11.24 -8.99
N GLN A 12 6.55 -11.66 -8.21
CA GLN A 12 5.14 -11.40 -8.45
C GLN A 12 5.00 -10.01 -9.04
N SER A 13 4.34 -9.91 -10.19
CA SER A 13 4.14 -8.63 -10.86
C SER A 13 3.66 -7.61 -9.82
N ASN A 14 4.39 -6.49 -9.69
CA ASN A 14 3.98 -5.39 -8.81
C ASN A 14 2.57 -4.90 -9.18
N GLU A 15 2.17 -5.11 -10.44
CA GLU A 15 0.85 -4.78 -10.96
C GLU A 15 -0.26 -5.53 -10.25
N LEU A 16 -0.04 -6.78 -9.86
CA LEU A 16 -1.03 -7.63 -9.16
C LEU A 16 -0.85 -7.66 -7.64
N THR A 17 0.22 -7.04 -7.14
CA THR A 17 0.61 -7.16 -5.74
C THR A 17 0.10 -5.99 -4.90
N ILE A 18 -0.41 -6.35 -3.72
CA ILE A 18 -0.81 -5.44 -2.64
C ILE A 18 0.16 -5.61 -1.49
N VAL A 19 0.40 -4.51 -0.80
CA VAL A 19 1.24 -4.43 0.39
C VAL A 19 0.35 -4.05 1.56
N ALA A 20 0.27 -4.94 2.55
CA ALA A 20 -0.40 -4.72 3.83
C ALA A 20 0.63 -4.37 4.91
N PHE A 21 0.38 -3.24 5.56
CA PHE A 21 1.16 -2.75 6.68
C PHE A 21 0.33 -2.80 7.96
N GLY A 22 0.97 -2.91 9.11
CA GLY A 22 0.26 -2.97 10.40
C GLY A 22 -0.36 -4.33 10.72
N LEU A 23 -0.23 -5.32 9.82
CA LEU A 23 -0.69 -6.68 10.10
C LEU A 23 0.19 -7.30 11.17
N GLN A 24 -0.39 -7.54 12.36
CA GLN A 24 0.31 -8.10 13.52
C GLN A 24 0.98 -9.43 13.18
N TYR A 25 2.12 -9.70 13.82
CA TYR A 25 2.88 -10.93 13.65
C TYR A 25 2.68 -11.84 14.85
N ASP A 26 2.26 -13.08 14.60
CA ASP A 26 2.20 -14.13 15.62
C ASP A 26 3.16 -15.26 15.23
N ARG A 27 3.86 -15.86 16.21
CA ARG A 27 4.88 -16.89 15.95
C ARG A 27 4.34 -18.13 15.25
N GLU A 28 3.06 -18.44 15.49
CA GLU A 28 2.35 -19.58 14.90
C GLU A 28 1.38 -19.15 13.80
N GLU A 29 1.58 -17.96 13.21
CA GLU A 29 0.66 -17.46 12.20
C GLU A 29 0.71 -18.27 10.89
N ILE A 30 -0.48 -18.59 10.38
CA ILE A 30 -0.65 -19.00 8.99
C ILE A 30 -0.97 -17.73 8.20
N ILE A 31 0.04 -17.15 7.54
CA ILE A 31 -0.09 -15.84 6.90
C ILE A 31 -1.19 -15.81 5.83
N GLU A 32 -1.38 -16.91 5.11
CA GLU A 32 -2.44 -17.04 4.10
C GLU A 32 -3.84 -16.91 4.71
N GLU A 33 -4.07 -17.53 5.88
CA GLU A 33 -5.34 -17.42 6.59
C GLU A 33 -5.57 -16.00 7.10
N LYS A 34 -4.53 -15.35 7.62
CA LYS A 34 -4.61 -13.95 8.03
C LYS A 34 -5.00 -13.04 6.87
N VAL A 35 -4.41 -13.24 5.69
CA VAL A 35 -4.77 -12.46 4.50
C VAL A 35 -6.19 -12.80 4.04
N LYS A 36 -6.63 -14.06 4.10
CA LYS A 36 -8.03 -14.42 3.81
C LYS A 36 -9.02 -13.70 4.74
N ARG A 37 -8.77 -13.70 6.06
CA ARG A 37 -9.60 -12.98 7.04
C ARG A 37 -9.59 -11.48 6.81
N LEU A 38 -8.43 -10.91 6.46
CA LEU A 38 -8.31 -9.51 6.06
C LEU A 38 -9.17 -9.19 4.83
N ILE A 39 -9.19 -10.07 3.82
CA ILE A 39 -10.04 -9.92 2.64
C ILE A 39 -11.53 -10.00 3.00
N VAL A 40 -11.93 -10.92 3.89
CA VAL A 40 -13.30 -11.00 4.42
C VAL A 40 -13.70 -9.70 5.14
N ALA A 41 -12.79 -9.09 5.89
CA ALA A 41 -13.03 -7.82 6.57
C ALA A 41 -13.23 -6.63 5.63
N LEU A 42 -12.90 -6.75 4.34
CA LEU A 42 -13.23 -5.75 3.31
C LEU A 42 -14.69 -5.87 2.80
N GLY A 43 -15.41 -6.90 3.26
CA GLY A 43 -16.82 -7.17 2.95
C GLY A 43 -17.04 -8.23 1.88
N GLU A 44 -18.27 -8.72 1.84
CA GLU A 44 -18.73 -9.85 1.02
C GLU A 44 -18.37 -9.71 -0.47
N GLN A 45 -18.63 -8.53 -1.04
CA GLN A 45 -18.27 -8.21 -2.43
C GLN A 45 -16.79 -8.47 -2.73
N VAL A 46 -15.88 -8.23 -1.79
CA VAL A 46 -14.45 -8.45 -1.99
C VAL A 46 -14.11 -9.92 -1.78
N SER A 47 -14.63 -10.56 -0.72
CA SER A 47 -14.30 -11.96 -0.42
C SER A 47 -14.76 -12.96 -1.46
N GLU A 48 -15.87 -12.71 -2.15
CA GLU A 48 -16.38 -13.62 -3.18
C GLU A 48 -15.66 -13.47 -4.52
N ASN A 49 -15.10 -12.29 -4.80
CA ASN A 49 -14.57 -11.94 -6.12
C ASN A 49 -13.03 -11.93 -6.18
N VAL A 50 -12.35 -12.08 -5.04
CA VAL A 50 -10.88 -11.95 -4.95
C VAL A 50 -10.24 -13.29 -4.67
N LYS A 51 -9.28 -13.67 -5.53
CA LYS A 51 -8.49 -14.88 -5.39
C LYS A 51 -7.03 -14.53 -5.11
N ILE A 52 -6.57 -14.93 -3.93
CA ILE A 52 -5.17 -14.75 -3.51
C ILE A 52 -4.33 -15.84 -4.19
N THR A 53 -3.32 -15.42 -4.94
CA THR A 53 -2.42 -16.33 -5.67
C THR A 53 -1.12 -16.58 -4.93
N HIS A 54 -0.67 -15.62 -4.14
CA HIS A 54 0.53 -15.75 -3.33
C HIS A 54 0.48 -14.82 -2.12
N VAL A 55 1.12 -15.25 -1.02
CA VAL A 55 1.31 -14.44 0.19
C VAL A 55 2.74 -14.62 0.70
N SER A 56 3.38 -13.52 1.08
CA SER A 56 4.66 -13.53 1.75
C SER A 56 4.76 -12.41 2.78
N ARG A 57 5.44 -12.66 3.90
CA ARG A 57 5.83 -11.62 4.84
C ARG A 57 7.32 -11.31 4.65
N LEU A 58 7.65 -10.03 4.51
CA LEU A 58 9.03 -9.58 4.49
C LEU A 58 9.61 -9.59 5.91
N ASN A 59 10.91 -9.81 6.02
CA ASN A 59 11.59 -9.87 7.31
C ASN A 59 11.30 -8.63 8.18
N THR A 60 10.98 -8.87 9.44
CA THR A 60 10.80 -7.86 10.47
C THR A 60 12.08 -7.05 10.64
N LYS A 61 11.98 -5.71 10.68
CA LYS A 61 13.10 -4.83 11.03
C LYS A 61 12.78 -4.13 12.35
N LYS A 62 13.70 -4.18 13.32
CA LYS A 62 13.65 -3.42 14.58
C LYS A 62 12.34 -3.62 15.39
N GLY A 63 11.99 -4.87 15.72
CA GLY A 63 10.87 -5.17 16.63
C GLY A 63 9.47 -4.85 16.10
N LYS A 64 9.33 -4.43 14.84
CA LYS A 64 8.04 -4.18 14.18
C LYS A 64 7.64 -5.38 13.31
N PRO A 65 6.34 -5.71 13.20
CA PRO A 65 5.84 -6.72 12.28
C PRO A 65 6.34 -6.45 10.86
N GLY A 66 6.79 -7.52 10.21
CA GLY A 66 7.23 -7.48 8.82
C GLY A 66 6.08 -7.10 7.90
N ILE A 67 6.37 -6.37 6.83
CA ILE A 67 5.36 -5.97 5.85
C ILE A 67 4.85 -7.22 5.12
N VAL A 68 3.54 -7.33 4.92
CA VAL A 68 2.94 -8.45 4.21
C VAL A 68 2.67 -8.06 2.77
N LYS A 69 3.06 -8.92 1.83
CA LYS A 69 2.76 -8.80 0.41
C LYS A 69 1.87 -9.95 0.00
N PHE A 70 0.84 -9.66 -0.76
CA PHE A 70 0.01 -10.68 -1.38
C PHE A 70 -0.36 -10.29 -2.80
N SER A 71 -0.46 -11.29 -3.66
CA SER A 71 -0.77 -11.14 -5.07
C SER A 71 -2.15 -11.70 -5.36
N LEU A 72 -2.80 -11.10 -6.34
CA LEU A 72 -4.14 -11.45 -6.78
C LEU A 72 -4.09 -12.03 -8.18
N GLU A 73 -5.22 -12.52 -8.67
CA GLU A 73 -5.31 -13.15 -9.99
C GLU A 73 -5.23 -12.11 -11.13
N ASN A 74 -5.83 -10.94 -10.94
CA ASN A 74 -5.88 -9.89 -11.95
C ASN A 74 -5.90 -8.47 -11.34
N VAL A 75 -5.76 -7.46 -12.19
CA VAL A 75 -5.69 -6.05 -11.79
C VAL A 75 -7.02 -5.55 -11.21
N ASP A 76 -8.15 -6.05 -11.72
CA ASP A 76 -9.48 -5.63 -11.27
C ASP A 76 -9.74 -6.05 -9.82
N GLN A 77 -9.33 -7.26 -9.43
CA GLN A 77 -9.35 -7.71 -8.04
C GLN A 77 -8.51 -6.80 -7.14
N LYS A 78 -7.34 -6.36 -7.61
CA LYS A 78 -6.49 -5.41 -6.86
C LYS A 78 -7.17 -4.06 -6.69
N ILE A 79 -7.77 -3.54 -7.74
CA ILE A 79 -8.53 -2.28 -7.69
C ILE A 79 -9.69 -2.43 -6.70
N LEU A 80 -10.41 -3.54 -6.74
CA LEU A 80 -11.52 -3.84 -5.83
C LEU A 80 -11.08 -3.85 -4.37
N VAL A 81 -9.97 -4.54 -4.05
CA VAL A 81 -9.41 -4.56 -2.69
C VAL A 81 -9.04 -3.15 -2.22
N LEU A 82 -8.28 -2.40 -3.02
CA LEU A 82 -7.79 -1.08 -2.64
C LEU A 82 -8.93 -0.04 -2.49
N ARG A 83 -10.00 -0.15 -3.27
CA ARG A 83 -11.19 0.72 -3.13
C ARG A 83 -11.96 0.49 -1.83
N ASN A 84 -11.86 -0.72 -1.27
CA ASN A 84 -12.59 -1.11 -0.06
C ASN A 84 -11.73 -1.02 1.21
N GLU A 85 -10.46 -0.59 1.11
CA GLU A 85 -9.52 -0.51 2.24
C GLU A 85 -10.07 0.26 3.44
N MET A 86 -10.83 1.33 3.20
CA MET A 86 -11.46 2.13 4.26
C MET A 86 -12.40 1.33 5.17
N LYS A 87 -12.93 0.18 4.72
CA LYS A 87 -13.77 -0.70 5.54
C LYS A 87 -12.97 -1.37 6.66
N LEU A 88 -11.64 -1.53 6.51
CA LEU A 88 -10.78 -2.09 7.56
C LEU A 88 -10.78 -1.24 8.83
N ARG A 89 -11.02 0.08 8.71
CA ARG A 89 -11.09 0.98 9.88
C ARG A 89 -12.22 0.64 10.86
N LYS A 90 -13.22 -0.12 10.40
CA LYS A 90 -14.38 -0.52 11.20
C LYS A 90 -14.32 -2.00 11.63
N SER A 91 -13.22 -2.69 11.37
CA SER A 91 -13.02 -4.09 11.74
C SER A 91 -11.84 -4.24 12.69
N ASP A 92 -11.53 -5.48 13.06
CA ASP A 92 -10.36 -5.83 13.89
C ASP A 92 -9.01 -5.47 13.21
N TYR A 93 -9.06 -4.98 11.97
CA TYR A 93 -7.90 -4.57 11.18
C TYR A 93 -7.77 -3.04 11.07
N SER A 94 -8.24 -2.28 12.06
CA SER A 94 -8.24 -0.82 12.04
C SER A 94 -6.86 -0.18 11.86
N ASP A 95 -5.81 -0.87 12.33
CA ASP A 95 -4.41 -0.44 12.22
C ASP A 95 -3.76 -0.87 10.90
N VAL A 96 -4.46 -1.68 10.11
CA VAL A 96 -3.95 -2.16 8.82
C VAL A 96 -4.26 -1.15 7.73
N TYR A 97 -3.24 -0.84 6.94
CA TYR A 97 -3.42 -0.05 5.73
C TYR A 97 -2.87 -0.81 4.52
N LEU A 98 -3.58 -0.69 3.39
CA LEU A 98 -3.23 -1.35 2.14
C LEU A 98 -2.73 -0.34 1.12
N THR A 99 -1.71 -0.72 0.36
CA THR A 99 -1.24 0.06 -0.79
C THR A 99 -0.83 -0.86 -1.93
N ARG A 100 -0.79 -0.31 -3.14
CA ARG A 100 -0.16 -1.00 -4.27
C ARG A 100 1.32 -1.26 -3.99
N ALA A 101 1.84 -2.38 -4.49
CA ALA A 101 3.27 -2.55 -4.63
C ALA A 101 3.83 -1.52 -5.63
N LYS A 102 4.99 -0.95 -5.29
CA LYS A 102 5.71 0.01 -6.14
C LYS A 102 6.98 -0.65 -6.67
N SER A 103 7.33 -0.31 -7.89
CA SER A 103 8.64 -0.65 -8.45
C SER A 103 9.76 0.08 -7.72
N PHE A 104 10.98 -0.43 -7.84
CA PHE A 104 12.17 0.23 -7.29
C PHE A 104 12.31 1.67 -7.82
N ILE A 105 12.05 1.88 -9.12
CA ILE A 105 12.12 3.19 -9.77
C ILE A 105 11.07 4.13 -9.17
N GLU A 106 9.81 3.72 -9.03
CA GLU A 106 8.77 4.54 -8.39
C GLU A 106 9.13 4.94 -6.96
N ILE A 107 9.69 4.00 -6.19
CA ILE A 107 10.14 4.27 -4.81
C ILE A 107 11.26 5.32 -4.80
N GLN A 108 12.27 5.18 -5.66
CA GLN A 108 13.36 6.15 -5.79
C GLN A 108 12.85 7.52 -6.23
N MET A 109 11.97 7.57 -7.23
CA MET A 109 11.36 8.80 -7.70
C MET A 109 10.60 9.51 -6.58
N GLU A 110 9.77 8.79 -5.82
CA GLU A 110 9.03 9.37 -4.70
C GLU A 110 9.96 9.90 -3.60
N GLN A 111 11.03 9.17 -3.27
CA GLN A 111 12.03 9.62 -2.29
C GLN A 111 12.71 10.90 -2.75
N ASN A 112 13.16 10.95 -4.01
CA ASN A 112 13.78 12.14 -4.59
C ASN A 112 12.83 13.34 -4.61
N SER A 113 11.57 13.16 -5.01
CA SER A 113 10.57 14.24 -5.00
C SER A 113 10.29 14.76 -3.60
N ARG A 114 10.22 13.88 -2.58
CA ARG A 114 10.05 14.28 -1.19
C ARG A 114 11.27 15.07 -0.67
N GLU A 115 12.47 14.65 -1.02
CA GLU A 115 13.70 15.39 -0.69
C GLU A 115 13.74 16.77 -1.33
N ILE A 116 13.35 16.89 -2.60
CA ILE A 116 13.26 18.18 -3.29
C ILE A 116 12.27 19.11 -2.56
N ILE A 117 11.07 18.64 -2.24
CA ILE A 117 10.06 19.46 -1.55
C ILE A 117 10.55 19.93 -0.17
N ARG A 118 11.26 19.08 0.59
CA ARG A 118 11.79 19.46 1.91
C ARG A 118 12.74 20.65 1.87
N ARG A 119 13.41 20.86 0.73
CA ARG A 119 14.36 21.95 0.50
C ARG A 119 13.70 23.23 -0.01
N LEU A 120 12.41 23.20 -0.36
CA LEU A 120 11.69 24.38 -0.84
C LEU A 120 11.24 25.27 0.33
N PRO A 121 11.17 26.60 0.13
CA PRO A 121 10.70 27.54 1.16
C PRO A 121 9.24 27.28 1.56
N ASN A 122 8.37 26.90 0.63
CA ASN A 122 6.94 26.64 0.86
C ASN A 122 6.62 25.13 1.02
N LYS A 123 7.52 24.37 1.66
CA LYS A 123 7.43 22.89 1.76
C LYS A 123 6.13 22.38 2.40
N THR A 124 5.50 23.16 3.27
CA THR A 124 4.26 22.80 3.97
C THR A 124 3.05 22.75 3.04
N ASP A 125 3.12 23.48 1.94
CA ASP A 125 2.02 23.65 1.00
C ASP A 125 2.08 22.61 -0.11
N LEU A 126 3.17 21.84 -0.21
CA LEU A 126 3.39 20.89 -1.30
C LEU A 126 3.27 19.44 -0.83
N ARG A 127 2.63 18.60 -1.64
CA ARG A 127 2.53 17.16 -1.40
C ARG A 127 2.84 16.36 -2.66
N VAL A 128 3.50 15.22 -2.50
CA VAL A 128 3.71 14.22 -3.56
C VAL A 128 2.63 13.16 -3.43
N ASN A 129 1.91 12.88 -4.52
CA ASN A 129 0.98 11.75 -4.56
C ASN A 129 1.67 10.42 -4.92
N SER A 130 0.91 9.33 -4.91
CA SER A 130 1.40 7.99 -5.27
C SER A 130 1.89 7.86 -6.72
N ASN A 131 1.54 8.78 -7.61
CA ASN A 131 2.01 8.85 -9.00
C ASN A 131 3.15 9.88 -9.20
N VAL A 132 3.84 10.26 -8.11
CA VAL A 132 4.99 11.19 -8.14
C VAL A 132 4.62 12.60 -8.67
N ARG A 133 3.34 12.96 -8.68
CA ARG A 133 2.89 14.32 -9.02
C ARG A 133 2.89 15.19 -7.78
N ILE A 134 3.36 16.43 -7.94
CA ILE A 134 3.40 17.44 -6.87
C ILE A 134 2.14 18.30 -6.96
N PHE A 135 1.47 18.51 -5.83
CA PHE A 135 0.27 19.35 -5.73
C PHE A 135 0.43 20.37 -4.61
N GLN A 136 -0.15 21.54 -4.81
CA GLN A 136 -0.35 22.51 -3.74
C GLN A 136 -1.58 22.13 -2.92
N LYS A 137 -1.45 22.16 -1.59
CA LYS A 137 -2.54 21.94 -0.66
C LYS A 137 -3.52 23.10 -0.85
N LYS A 138 -4.76 22.81 -1.25
CA LYS A 138 -5.83 23.81 -1.17
C LYS A 138 -6.01 24.16 0.30
N ILE A 139 -5.72 25.41 0.66
CA ILE A 139 -6.15 25.97 1.94
C ILE A 139 -7.66 26.15 1.78
N ASN A 140 -8.46 25.34 2.47
CA ASN A 140 -9.87 25.66 2.62
C ASN A 140 -9.92 26.91 3.50
N ALA A 141 -10.08 28.08 2.88
CA ALA A 141 -10.46 29.29 3.58
C ALA A 141 -11.93 29.12 4.01
N ALA A 142 -12.14 28.46 5.15
CA ALA A 142 -13.40 28.45 5.84
C ALA A 142 -13.10 28.77 7.31
N GLU A 143 -13.41 30.01 7.66
CA GLU A 143 -13.77 30.57 8.98
C GLU A 143 -13.09 31.94 9.21
N GLY A 144 -13.89 33.01 9.17
CA GLY A 144 -13.51 34.30 9.76
C GLY A 144 -13.83 35.58 8.97
N SER A 145 -14.85 35.65 8.11
CA SER A 145 -15.51 36.93 7.82
C SER A 145 -16.51 37.22 8.95
N VAL A 146 -16.09 37.94 9.99
CA VAL A 146 -17.02 38.69 10.84
C VAL A 146 -16.67 40.15 10.68
N ALA A 147 -17.66 40.89 10.21
CA ALA A 147 -17.66 42.32 10.03
C ALA A 147 -17.35 43.08 11.33
N GLU A 148 -16.63 44.18 11.20
CA GLU A 148 -16.87 45.40 11.97
C GLU A 148 -17.35 46.49 11.02
#